data_AF-W2T6P8-F1
#
_entry.id   AF-W2T6P8-F1
#
_cell.length_a   1.000
_cell.length_b   1.000
_cell.length_c   1.000
_cell.angle_alpha   90.00
_cell.angle_beta   90.00
_cell.angle_gamma   90.00
#
_symmetry.space_group_name_H-M   'P 1'
#
loop_
_entity.id
_entity.type
_entity.pdbx_description
1 polymer ?
#
loop_
_entity_poly.entity_id
_entity_poly.type
_entity_poly.pdbx_seq_one_letter_code
_entity_poly.pdbx_strand_id
1 'polypeptide(L)'
;MKGATKNERLRKAQPSRQQVPHEPAIGCWTIMLKSYAITGWFDELKEVDVDDEAKYTADVKRNAKDFANMVVGDATKVGCAAKQCLKQGFTAAVCKYDKEPQIDTAMYEVGNPCSGCTCDPLGGLCVTP
;
A
#
# COMPACT_ATOMS: atom_id res chain seq x y z
N MET A 1 26.54 -18.91 22.55
CA MET A 1 25.15 -18.62 22.14
C MET A 1 25.02 -17.11 21.97
N LYS A 2 25.22 -16.57 20.76
CA LYS A 2 25.10 -15.13 20.50
C LYS A 2 23.72 -14.88 19.89
N GLY A 3 22.90 -14.09 20.58
CA GLY A 3 21.54 -13.77 20.18
C GLY A 3 21.51 -12.91 18.93
N ALA A 4 20.60 -13.25 18.02
CA ALA A 4 20.33 -12.49 16.79
C ALA A 4 19.86 -11.08 17.12
N THR A 5 20.43 -10.08 16.45
CA THR A 5 20.08 -8.66 16.59
C THR A 5 18.67 -8.38 16.04
N LYS A 6 18.01 -7.31 16.52
CA LYS A 6 16.63 -6.93 16.13
C LYS A 6 16.42 -6.86 14.60
N ASN A 7 17.44 -6.43 13.87
CA ASN A 7 17.48 -6.39 12.39
C ASN A 7 17.41 -7.78 11.72
N GLU A 8 17.90 -8.81 12.39
CA GLU A 8 17.94 -10.18 11.85
C GLU A 8 16.62 -10.93 12.08
N ARG A 9 15.82 -10.48 13.05
CA ARG A 9 14.43 -10.94 13.23
C ARG A 9 13.48 -10.26 12.22
N LEU A 10 13.74 -9.00 11.87
CA LEU A 10 12.97 -8.28 10.85
C LEU A 10 13.28 -8.77 9.42
N ARG A 11 14.52 -9.18 9.12
CA ARG A 11 14.84 -9.88 7.85
C ARG A 11 14.13 -11.22 7.66
N LYS A 12 13.69 -11.87 8.74
CA LYS A 12 12.86 -13.09 8.65
C LYS A 12 11.36 -12.80 8.59
N ALA A 13 10.95 -11.56 8.82
CA ALA A 13 9.57 -11.10 8.73
C ALA A 13 9.27 -10.38 7.41
N GLN A 14 10.28 -9.88 6.68
CA GLN A 14 10.10 -9.40 5.31
C GLN A 14 9.97 -10.59 4.36
N PRO A 15 8.77 -10.86 3.82
CA PRO A 15 8.63 -11.75 2.70
C PRO A 15 8.99 -10.94 1.47
N SER A 16 10.27 -10.66 1.28
CA SER A 16 10.77 -10.28 -0.02
C SER A 16 10.30 -11.38 -0.98
N ARG A 17 9.29 -11.10 -1.82
CA ARG A 17 8.71 -12.06 -2.77
C ARG A 17 7.81 -13.11 -2.09
N GLN A 18 6.67 -12.70 -1.52
CA GLN A 18 5.58 -13.63 -1.19
C GLN A 18 5.08 -14.32 -2.48
N GLN A 19 5.62 -15.49 -2.77
CA GLN A 19 5.00 -16.45 -3.68
C GLN A 19 3.67 -16.86 -3.06
N VAL A 20 2.59 -16.51 -3.74
CA VAL A 20 1.22 -16.88 -3.36
C VAL A 20 1.12 -18.41 -3.30
N PRO A 21 0.71 -19.01 -2.17
CA PRO A 21 0.45 -20.45 -2.12
C PRO A 21 -0.59 -20.82 -3.17
N HIS A 22 -0.24 -21.75 -4.04
CA HIS A 22 -1.14 -22.35 -5.01
C HIS A 22 -1.88 -23.50 -4.31
N GLU A 23 -2.95 -23.19 -3.58
CA GLU A 23 -3.83 -24.22 -3.03
C GLU A 23 -5.02 -24.47 -3.96
N PRO A 24 -5.33 -25.73 -4.33
CA PRO A 24 -6.39 -26.05 -5.25
C PRO A 24 -7.71 -26.21 -4.49
N ALA A 25 -8.48 -25.14 -4.31
CA ALA A 25 -9.85 -25.25 -3.82
C ALA A 25 -10.78 -24.24 -4.50
N ILE A 26 -11.47 -24.75 -5.52
CA ILE A 26 -12.51 -24.11 -6.32
C ILE A 26 -13.68 -23.75 -5.40
N GLY A 27 -13.98 -22.46 -5.20
CA GLY A 27 -15.29 -22.05 -4.67
C GLY A 27 -15.37 -20.79 -3.80
N CYS A 28 -14.32 -20.39 -3.08
CA CYS A 28 -14.37 -19.22 -2.17
C CYS A 28 -13.17 -18.26 -2.30
N TRP A 29 -12.35 -18.42 -3.35
CA TRP A 29 -11.02 -17.79 -3.46
C TRP A 29 -10.99 -16.43 -4.17
N THR A 30 -12.03 -16.07 -4.94
CA THR A 30 -12.01 -14.80 -5.69
C THR A 30 -12.09 -13.57 -4.76
N ILE A 31 -12.65 -13.74 -3.55
CA ILE A 31 -12.78 -12.64 -2.57
C ILE A 31 -11.47 -12.42 -1.81
N MET A 32 -10.71 -13.49 -1.52
CA MET A 32 -9.46 -13.42 -0.72
C MET A 32 -8.27 -12.81 -1.47
N LEU A 33 -8.29 -12.82 -2.80
CA LEU A 33 -7.23 -12.25 -3.65
C LEU A 33 -7.26 -10.71 -3.69
N LYS A 34 -8.43 -10.08 -3.54
CA LYS A 34 -8.57 -8.62 -3.62
C LYS A 34 -7.97 -7.91 -2.40
N SER A 35 -8.11 -8.50 -1.21
CA SER A 35 -7.62 -7.88 0.02
C SER A 35 -6.10 -7.94 0.13
N TYR A 36 -5.48 -9.05 -0.28
CA TYR A 36 -4.08 -9.30 0.02
C TYR A 36 -3.09 -8.26 -0.53
N ALA A 37 -3.23 -7.88 -1.80
CA ALA A 37 -2.34 -6.88 -2.42
C ALA A 37 -2.51 -5.50 -1.76
N ILE A 38 -3.75 -5.05 -1.59
CA ILE A 38 -4.07 -3.75 -0.98
C ILE A 38 -3.53 -3.69 0.46
N THR A 39 -3.75 -4.75 1.26
CA THR A 39 -3.23 -4.80 2.62
C THR A 39 -1.71 -4.86 2.64
N GLY A 40 -1.08 -5.58 1.71
CA GLY A 40 0.37 -5.69 1.62
C GLY A 40 1.04 -4.35 1.28
N TRP A 41 0.48 -3.62 0.31
CA TRP A 41 0.96 -2.28 -0.05
C TRP A 41 0.77 -1.29 1.08
N PHE A 42 -0.38 -1.31 1.75
CA PHE A 42 -0.63 -0.41 2.88
C PHE A 42 0.26 -0.73 4.10
N ASP A 43 0.57 -2.01 4.32
CA ASP A 43 1.42 -2.46 5.42
C ASP A 43 2.88 -1.99 5.30
N GLU A 44 3.33 -1.52 4.14
CA GLU A 44 4.67 -0.92 4.00
C GLU A 44 4.87 0.30 4.91
N LEU A 45 3.78 0.98 5.32
CA LEU A 45 3.83 2.06 6.31
C LEU A 45 4.53 1.62 7.61
N LYS A 46 4.45 0.34 7.98
CA LYS A 46 5.09 -0.18 9.20
C LYS A 46 6.62 -0.13 9.16
N GLU A 47 7.20 0.03 7.97
CA GLU A 47 8.64 0.02 7.75
C GLU A 47 9.26 1.42 7.66
N VAL A 48 8.43 2.48 7.73
CA VAL A 48 8.86 3.88 7.59
C VAL A 48 8.28 4.75 8.69
N ASP A 49 8.92 5.89 8.93
CA ASP A 49 8.36 6.96 9.74
C ASP A 49 7.93 8.09 8.80
N VAL A 50 6.63 8.41 8.81
CA VAL A 50 6.07 9.51 8.01
C VAL A 50 6.12 10.74 8.88
N ASP A 51 6.83 11.77 8.43
CA ASP A 51 7.01 13.00 9.20
C ASP A 51 5.70 13.77 9.40
N ASP A 52 5.74 14.77 10.28
CA ASP A 52 4.59 15.61 10.61
C ASP A 52 4.08 16.46 9.42
N GLU A 53 4.81 16.48 8.31
CA GLU A 53 4.45 17.14 7.05
C GLU A 53 3.98 16.14 5.98
N ALA A 54 3.88 14.85 6.33
CA ALA A 54 3.53 13.75 5.44
C ALA A 54 4.36 13.68 4.15
N LYS A 55 5.65 14.04 4.19
CA LYS A 55 6.48 14.13 2.98
C LYS A 55 6.82 12.77 2.39
N TYR A 56 6.82 12.71 1.07
CA TYR A 56 7.37 11.59 0.32
C TYR A 56 8.90 11.68 0.28
N THR A 57 9.53 11.28 1.37
CA THR A 57 11.00 11.31 1.52
C THR A 57 11.67 10.19 0.72
N ALA A 58 13.00 10.24 0.63
CA ALA A 58 13.80 9.16 0.05
C ALA A 58 13.66 7.82 0.81
N ASP A 59 13.34 7.85 2.11
CA ASP A 59 13.09 6.64 2.90
C ASP A 59 11.75 6.01 2.52
N VAL A 60 10.68 6.82 2.47
CA VAL A 60 9.35 6.40 2.02
C VAL A 60 9.41 5.84 0.59
N LYS A 61 10.11 6.50 -0.33
CA LYS A 61 10.30 6.00 -1.71
C LYS A 61 10.99 4.64 -1.77
N ARG A 62 11.91 4.35 -0.85
CA ARG A 62 12.68 3.11 -0.85
C ARG A 62 11.91 1.96 -0.19
N ASN A 63 11.20 2.25 0.88
CA ASN A 63 10.67 1.25 1.80
C ASN A 63 9.14 1.16 1.81
N ALA A 64 8.44 2.19 1.33
CA ALA A 64 6.97 2.29 1.37
C ALA A 64 6.39 2.99 0.13
N LYS A 65 6.89 2.62 -1.05
CA LYS A 65 6.50 3.23 -2.32
C LYS A 65 5.05 2.90 -2.68
N ASP A 66 4.61 1.67 -2.48
CA ASP A 66 3.26 1.27 -2.86
C ASP A 66 2.25 1.92 -1.91
N PHE A 67 2.56 1.98 -0.60
CA PHE A 67 1.82 2.81 0.36
C PHE A 67 1.71 4.27 -0.10
N ALA A 68 2.83 4.90 -0.48
CA ALA A 68 2.84 6.30 -0.89
C ALA A 68 1.93 6.59 -2.09
N ASN A 69 1.83 5.66 -3.04
CA ASN A 69 0.91 5.80 -4.18
C ASN A 69 -0.56 5.67 -3.78
N MET A 70 -0.87 4.93 -2.71
CA MET A 70 -2.24 4.76 -2.22
C MET A 70 -2.80 6.00 -1.51
N VAL A 71 -1.94 6.78 -0.86
CA VAL A 71 -2.34 7.85 0.06
C VAL A 71 -2.19 9.26 -0.52
N VAL A 72 -1.89 9.39 -1.81
CA VAL A 72 -1.81 10.71 -2.46
C VAL A 72 -3.18 11.39 -2.38
N GLY A 73 -3.28 12.48 -1.63
CA GLY A 73 -4.56 13.15 -1.32
C GLY A 73 -5.30 13.66 -2.55
N ASP A 74 -4.56 14.03 -3.60
CA ASP A 74 -5.12 14.53 -4.86
C ASP A 74 -5.46 13.43 -5.87
N ALA A 75 -5.18 12.16 -5.57
CA ALA A 75 -5.54 11.03 -6.42
C ALA A 75 -7.05 10.77 -6.32
N THR A 76 -7.76 10.84 -7.44
CA THR A 76 -9.23 10.67 -7.49
C THR A 76 -9.67 9.44 -8.25
N LYS A 77 -8.75 8.78 -8.98
CA LYS A 77 -9.06 7.63 -9.83
C LYS A 77 -8.04 6.53 -9.61
N VAL A 78 -8.56 5.31 -9.44
CA VAL A 78 -7.75 4.10 -9.36
C VAL A 78 -8.27 3.06 -10.35
N GLY A 79 -7.35 2.44 -11.09
CA GLY A 79 -7.63 1.32 -11.97
C GLY A 79 -6.79 0.11 -11.59
N CYS A 80 -7.44 -1.01 -11.26
CA CYS A 80 -6.76 -2.23 -10.84
C CYS A 80 -7.03 -3.40 -11.80
N ALA A 81 -6.03 -4.26 -11.98
CA ALA A 81 -6.13 -5.49 -12.73
C ALA A 81 -5.38 -6.61 -12.00
N ALA A 82 -5.92 -7.84 -12.06
CA ALA A 82 -5.25 -9.02 -11.55
C ALA A 82 -5.22 -10.11 -12.61
N LYS A 83 -4.09 -10.82 -12.72
CA LYS A 83 -3.90 -11.93 -13.65
C LYS A 83 -3.20 -13.09 -12.97
N GLN A 84 -3.81 -14.26 -13.04
CA GLN A 84 -3.15 -15.50 -12.64
C GLN A 84 -2.16 -15.93 -13.71
N CYS A 85 -0.91 -16.11 -13.30
CA CYS A 85 0.19 -16.58 -14.13
C CYS A 85 0.42 -18.07 -13.82
N LEU A 86 -0.52 -18.93 -14.24
CA LEU A 86 -0.58 -20.35 -13.84
C LEU A 86 0.74 -21.10 -14.09
N LYS A 87 1.40 -20.85 -15.23
CA LYS A 87 2.68 -21.48 -15.57
C LYS A 87 3.82 -21.08 -14.63
N GLN A 88 3.70 -19.92 -13.99
CA GLN A 88 4.71 -19.35 -13.09
C GLN A 88 4.33 -19.47 -11.61
N GLY A 89 3.14 -19.98 -11.30
CA GLY A 89 2.70 -20.22 -9.92
C GLY A 89 2.47 -18.96 -9.09
N PHE A 90 2.17 -17.82 -9.71
CA PHE A 90 1.85 -16.59 -8.99
C PHE A 90 0.65 -15.85 -9.60
N THR A 91 0.08 -14.92 -8.83
CA THR A 91 -0.92 -13.97 -9.33
C THR A 91 -0.31 -12.57 -9.30
N ALA A 92 -0.34 -11.87 -10.43
CA ALA A 92 0.02 -10.46 -10.49
C ALA A 92 -1.22 -9.61 -10.17
N ALA A 93 -1.10 -8.65 -9.27
CA ALA A 93 -2.06 -7.57 -9.07
C ALA A 93 -1.36 -6.24 -9.33
N VAL A 94 -2.01 -5.35 -10.08
CA VAL A 94 -1.49 -4.02 -10.42
C VAL A 94 -2.62 -3.03 -10.23
N CYS A 95 -2.37 -1.97 -9.46
CA CYS A 95 -3.23 -0.78 -9.42
C CYS A 95 -2.44 0.41 -9.96
N LYS A 96 -3.13 1.31 -10.66
CA LYS A 96 -2.62 2.60 -11.11
C LYS A 96 -3.52 3.71 -10.61
N TYR A 97 -2.89 4.83 -10.28
CA TYR A 97 -3.54 6.04 -9.78
C TYR A 97 -3.37 7.15 -10.82
N ASP A 98 -4.27 8.14 -10.83
CA ASP A 98 -4.20 9.31 -11.70
C ASP A 98 -3.20 10.37 -11.22
N LYS A 99 -2.65 10.20 -10.01
CA LYS A 99 -1.57 10.99 -9.44
C LYS A 99 -0.48 10.08 -8.88
N GLU A 100 0.74 10.60 -8.85
CA GLU A 100 1.90 9.94 -8.28
C GLU A 100 2.55 10.88 -7.25
N PRO A 101 3.12 10.37 -6.15
CA PRO A 101 3.77 11.20 -5.16
C PRO A 101 5.06 11.80 -5.72
N GLN A 102 5.34 13.06 -5.40
CA GLN A 102 6.56 13.76 -5.80
C GLN A 102 7.55 13.79 -4.64
N ILE A 103 8.83 13.56 -4.93
CA ILE A 103 9.86 13.53 -3.88
C ILE A 103 9.89 14.88 -3.16
N ASP A 104 10.02 14.82 -1.84
CA ASP A 104 10.08 15.97 -0.93
C ASP A 104 8.79 16.84 -0.91
N THR A 105 7.68 16.34 -1.48
CA THR A 105 6.35 16.96 -1.34
C THR A 105 5.49 16.17 -0.37
N ALA A 106 4.55 16.85 0.29
CA ALA A 106 3.52 16.19 1.08
C ALA A 106 2.71 15.20 0.22
N MET A 107 2.46 13.99 0.74
CA MET A 107 1.60 13.00 0.09
C MET A 107 0.12 13.38 0.27
N TYR A 108 -0.23 13.97 1.41
CA TYR A 108 -1.56 14.47 1.74
C TYR A 108 -1.45 15.69 2.65
N GLU A 109 -2.50 16.50 2.70
CA GLU A 109 -2.57 17.65 3.61
C GLU A 109 -2.76 17.16 5.05
N VAL A 110 -1.88 17.61 5.96
CA VAL A 110 -1.98 17.29 7.39
C VAL A 110 -2.93 18.29 8.06
N GLY A 111 -3.93 17.78 8.78
CA GLY A 111 -4.87 18.61 9.50
C GLY A 111 -6.12 17.87 9.96
N ASN A 112 -7.13 18.63 10.39
CA ASN A 112 -8.43 18.07 10.73
C ASN A 112 -9.12 17.54 9.46
N PRO A 113 -9.67 16.31 9.48
CA PRO A 113 -10.36 15.73 8.33
C PRO A 113 -11.41 16.69 7.76
N CYS A 114 -11.44 16.83 6.44
CA CYS A 114 -12.41 17.63 5.70
C CYS A 114 -12.45 19.14 6.00
N SER A 115 -11.43 19.70 6.66
CA SER A 115 -11.41 21.15 6.97
C SER A 115 -11.45 22.07 5.73
N GLY A 116 -11.14 21.55 4.53
CA GLY A 116 -11.15 22.29 3.27
C GLY A 116 -12.19 21.84 2.23
N CYS A 117 -13.12 20.93 2.56
CA CYS A 117 -13.99 20.32 1.54
C CYS A 117 -15.33 19.79 2.09
N THR A 118 -16.24 19.42 1.19
CA THR A 118 -17.43 18.64 1.55
C THR A 118 -17.02 17.24 1.97
N CYS A 119 -17.41 16.85 3.18
CA CYS A 119 -16.95 15.62 3.81
C CYS A 119 -17.93 14.46 3.58
N ASP A 120 -17.38 13.29 3.27
CA ASP A 120 -18.08 12.02 3.48
C ASP A 120 -18.12 11.68 4.99
N PRO A 121 -19.30 11.46 5.57
CA PRO A 121 -19.46 11.29 7.01
C PRO A 121 -18.92 9.96 7.55
N LEU A 122 -18.58 8.99 6.70
CA LEU A 122 -18.08 7.68 7.11
C LEU A 122 -16.55 7.59 7.08
N GLY A 123 -15.91 8.27 6.13
CA GLY A 123 -14.48 8.11 5.85
C GLY A 123 -13.58 9.30 6.18
N GLY A 124 -14.14 10.48 6.48
CA GLY A 124 -13.32 11.69 6.61
C GLY A 124 -12.63 12.10 5.30
N LEU A 125 -13.25 11.72 4.17
CA LEU A 125 -12.75 11.96 2.82
C LEU A 125 -13.50 13.12 2.16
N CYS A 126 -12.81 13.84 1.27
CA CYS A 126 -13.44 14.84 0.44
C CYS A 126 -14.28 14.20 -0.67
N VAL A 127 -15.53 14.66 -0.83
CA VAL A 127 -16.39 14.25 -1.94
C VAL A 127 -16.01 15.07 -3.16
N THR A 128 -15.60 14.38 -4.23
CA THR A 128 -15.44 14.99 -5.56
C THR A 128 -16.81 15.12 -6.23
N PRO A 129 -17.16 16.28 -6.82
CA PRO A 129 -18.42 16.47 -7.54
C PRO A 129 -18.61 15.55 -8.75
#